data_AF-A0A7G1NFP5-F1
#
_entry.id   AF-A0A7G1NFP5-F1
#
_cell.length_a   1.000
_cell.length_b   1.000
_cell.length_c   1.000
_cell.angle_alpha   90.00
_cell.angle_beta   90.00
_cell.angle_gamma   90.00
#
_symmetry.space_group_name_H-M   'P 1'
#
loop_
_entity.id
_entity.type
_entity.pdbx_description
1 polymer ?
#
loop_
_entity_poly.entity_id
_entity_poly.type
_entity_poly.pdbx_seq_one_letter_code
_entity_poly.pdbx_strand_id
1 'polypeptide(L)'
;MIKGGLRGCPAGTGFLRVAVSKFSADGSAGARHLQAVACTVRARPPSCKRARWAGSICAMDQALKTLEHEFRSEPGSFLLGLRGDLVWDRDAFSRLEKAMRTVCERWQEAEELPRWLAEGYYHVATDVPSWTAHPNFPRPEPADYYTACIERLTDLADWFFRGWHAYMEPHTWSDL
;
A
#
# COMPACT_ATOMS: atom_id res chain seq x y z
N MET A 1 -43.21 18.56 -34.77
CA MET A 1 -42.74 19.94 -34.55
C MET A 1 -41.38 19.90 -33.85
N ILE A 2 -40.38 20.55 -34.46
CA ILE A 2 -39.13 21.14 -33.89
C ILE A 2 -38.15 20.15 -33.20
N LYS A 3 -37.11 19.62 -33.87
CA LYS A 3 -35.76 20.18 -34.16
C LYS A 3 -34.83 20.36 -32.95
N GLY A 4 -33.76 19.56 -32.94
CA GLY A 4 -32.36 20.05 -32.97
C GLY A 4 -31.62 20.26 -31.65
N GLY A 5 -30.37 19.77 -31.58
CA GLY A 5 -29.45 20.12 -30.50
C GLY A 5 -28.09 19.43 -30.48
N LEU A 6 -27.37 19.38 -31.62
CA LEU A 6 -25.91 19.18 -31.62
C LEU A 6 -25.23 20.40 -31.00
N ARG A 7 -24.23 20.17 -30.13
CA ARG A 7 -23.05 21.00 -29.77
C ARG A 7 -22.51 20.45 -28.43
N GLY A 8 -21.22 20.23 -28.19
CA GLY A 8 -19.99 20.46 -28.92
C GLY A 8 -18.84 20.20 -27.92
N CYS A 9 -17.77 19.54 -28.35
CA CYS A 9 -16.52 19.48 -27.60
C CYS A 9 -15.85 20.86 -27.61
N PRO A 10 -15.16 21.24 -26.52
CA PRO A 10 -13.92 21.98 -26.65
C PRO A 10 -12.75 21.13 -26.14
N ALA A 11 -11.77 20.97 -27.03
CA ALA A 11 -10.45 20.44 -26.74
C ALA A 11 -9.77 21.32 -25.68
N GLY A 12 -9.33 20.71 -24.58
CA GLY A 12 -8.50 21.33 -23.56
C GLY A 12 -7.06 21.44 -24.05
N THR A 13 -6.67 22.67 -24.36
CA THR A 13 -5.37 23.13 -24.84
C THR A 13 -4.24 22.74 -23.90
N GLY A 14 -3.21 22.09 -24.44
CA GLY A 14 -1.96 21.80 -23.74
C GLY A 14 -1.18 23.08 -23.46
N PHE A 15 -0.78 23.27 -22.20
CA PHE A 15 0.17 24.31 -21.80
C PHE A 15 1.57 23.94 -22.28
N LEU A 16 2.11 24.67 -23.26
CA LEU A 16 3.54 24.72 -23.52
C LEU A 16 4.21 25.57 -22.43
N ARG A 17 5.05 24.96 -21.59
CA ARG A 17 6.04 25.70 -20.81
C ARG A 17 7.25 25.96 -21.71
N VAL A 18 7.49 27.23 -22.04
CA VAL A 18 8.74 27.71 -22.63
C VAL A 18 9.78 27.79 -21.51
N ALA A 19 10.82 26.95 -21.58
CA ALA A 19 12.00 27.11 -20.75
C ALA A 19 12.92 28.17 -21.40
N VAL A 20 13.11 29.31 -20.72
CA VAL A 20 14.11 30.31 -21.08
C VAL A 20 15.43 29.91 -20.43
N SER A 21 16.35 29.36 -21.22
CA SER A 21 17.73 29.15 -20.80
C SER A 21 18.53 30.44 -20.96
N LYS A 22 18.97 31.04 -19.85
CA LYS A 22 20.03 32.06 -19.85
C LYS A 22 21.37 31.35 -20.10
N PHE A 23 22.06 31.70 -21.17
CA PHE A 23 23.43 31.28 -21.43
C PHE A 23 24.35 32.51 -21.32
N SER A 24 25.32 32.43 -20.42
CA SER A 24 26.36 33.45 -20.21
C SER A 24 27.47 33.23 -21.23
N ALA A 25 27.93 34.30 -21.86
CA ALA A 25 29.00 34.26 -22.85
C ALA A 25 30.37 34.25 -22.16
N ASP A 26 31.21 33.28 -22.49
CA ASP A 26 32.65 33.48 -22.58
C ASP A 26 33.23 32.59 -23.68
N GLY A 27 34.08 33.18 -24.51
CA GLY A 27 34.50 32.62 -25.80
C GLY A 27 35.68 31.67 -25.70
N SER A 28 35.69 30.62 -26.52
CA SER A 28 36.87 30.16 -27.26
C SER A 28 36.49 29.10 -28.29
N ALA A 29 37.21 29.13 -29.40
CA ALA A 29 36.98 28.37 -30.63
C ALA A 29 37.15 26.85 -30.45
N GLY A 30 36.25 26.08 -31.06
CA GLY A 30 36.37 24.62 -31.13
C GLY A 30 35.23 24.00 -31.92
N ALA A 31 35.44 23.82 -33.23
CA ALA A 31 34.54 23.08 -34.11
C ALA A 31 34.41 21.62 -33.65
N ARG A 32 33.26 21.24 -33.08
CA ARG A 32 32.84 19.83 -32.92
C ARG A 32 31.33 19.69 -33.09
N HIS A 33 30.98 19.12 -34.23
CA HIS A 33 29.85 18.24 -34.51
C HIS A 33 28.79 18.10 -33.38
N LEU A 34 27.73 18.91 -33.45
CA LEU A 34 26.52 18.69 -32.65
C LEU A 34 25.61 17.73 -33.42
N GLN A 35 25.62 16.46 -33.05
CA GLN A 35 24.52 15.55 -33.39
C GLN A 35 23.27 16.02 -32.65
N ALA A 36 22.26 16.44 -33.41
CA ALA A 36 20.91 16.62 -32.88
C ALA A 36 20.36 15.24 -32.51
N VAL A 37 20.32 14.92 -31.22
CA VAL A 37 19.54 13.79 -30.72
C VAL A 37 18.08 14.18 -30.82
N ALA A 38 17.43 13.74 -31.89
CA ALA A 38 15.99 13.84 -32.05
C ALA A 38 15.32 12.93 -31.00
N CYS A 39 14.97 13.49 -29.85
CA CYS A 39 14.18 12.81 -28.84
C CYS A 39 12.74 12.65 -29.38
N THR A 40 12.48 11.56 -30.09
CA THR A 40 11.14 11.22 -30.57
C THR A 40 10.34 10.76 -29.36
N VAL A 41 9.55 11.67 -28.78
CA VAL A 41 8.50 11.31 -27.82
C VAL A 41 7.48 10.46 -28.57
N ARG A 42 7.65 9.14 -28.52
CA ARG A 42 6.60 8.19 -28.93
C ARG A 42 5.46 8.36 -27.93
N ALA A 43 4.41 9.07 -28.35
CA ALA A 43 3.13 9.00 -27.68
C ALA A 43 2.68 7.52 -27.66
N ARG A 44 2.74 6.90 -26.48
CA ARG A 44 2.12 5.60 -26.27
C ARG A 44 0.60 5.77 -26.42
N PRO A 45 -0.09 4.87 -27.15
CA PRO A 45 -1.54 4.86 -27.15
C PRO A 45 -2.04 4.61 -25.71
N PRO A 46 -3.23 5.11 -25.33
CA PRO A 46 -3.82 4.84 -24.04
C PRO A 46 -4.15 3.34 -23.95
N SER A 47 -3.19 2.56 -23.46
CA SER A 47 -3.38 1.14 -23.15
C SER A 47 -4.49 0.99 -22.12
N CYS A 48 -5.37 0.03 -22.39
CA CYS A 48 -6.56 -0.32 -21.64
C CYS A 48 -6.21 -0.67 -20.18
N LYS A 49 -6.15 0.35 -19.33
CA LYS A 49 -5.87 0.18 -17.90
C LYS A 49 -7.09 -0.33 -17.12
N ARG A 50 -8.33 -0.17 -17.62
CA ARG A 50 -9.58 -0.32 -16.84
C ARG A 50 -9.80 -1.67 -16.14
N ALA A 51 -9.28 -2.79 -16.64
CA ALA A 51 -9.52 -4.09 -16.00
C ALA A 51 -8.71 -4.30 -14.70
N ARG A 52 -7.53 -3.66 -14.57
CA ARG A 52 -6.66 -3.82 -13.38
C ARG A 52 -7.13 -2.99 -12.17
N TRP A 53 -7.90 -1.91 -12.39
CA TRP A 53 -8.35 -1.01 -11.31
C TRP A 53 -9.55 -1.56 -10.54
N ALA A 54 -10.48 -2.24 -11.23
CA ALA A 54 -11.64 -2.83 -10.56
C ALA A 54 -11.24 -3.92 -9.54
N GLY A 55 -10.29 -4.80 -9.91
CA GLY A 55 -9.80 -5.84 -8.99
C GLY A 55 -9.03 -5.28 -7.78
N SER A 56 -8.24 -4.22 -7.97
CA SER A 56 -7.46 -3.59 -6.89
C SER A 56 -8.34 -2.80 -5.92
N ILE A 57 -9.39 -2.14 -6.41
CA ILE A 57 -10.36 -1.42 -5.55
C ILE A 57 -11.14 -2.42 -4.69
N CYS A 58 -11.62 -3.53 -5.25
CA CYS A 58 -12.35 -4.54 -4.48
C CYS A 58 -11.47 -5.24 -3.43
N ALA A 59 -10.20 -5.53 -3.75
CA ALA A 59 -9.27 -6.12 -2.79
C ALA A 59 -9.00 -5.18 -1.60
N MET A 60 -8.86 -3.89 -1.88
CA MET A 60 -8.67 -2.87 -0.86
C MET A 60 -9.89 -2.69 0.04
N ASP A 61 -11.08 -2.59 -0.56
CA ASP A 61 -12.33 -2.47 0.20
C ASP A 61 -12.56 -3.70 1.10
N GLN A 62 -12.20 -4.89 0.61
CA GLN A 62 -12.26 -6.10 1.41
C GLN A 62 -11.25 -6.08 2.57
N ALA A 63 -10.02 -5.61 2.33
CA ALA A 63 -9.02 -5.46 3.37
C ALA A 63 -9.46 -4.48 4.46
N LEU A 64 -10.03 -3.32 4.10
CA LEU A 64 -10.56 -2.36 5.08
C LEU A 64 -11.67 -2.96 5.93
N LYS A 65 -12.61 -3.69 5.32
CA LYS A 65 -13.68 -4.38 6.05
C LYS A 65 -13.15 -5.43 7.01
N THR A 66 -12.15 -6.21 6.57
CA THR A 66 -11.48 -7.18 7.44
C THR A 66 -10.81 -6.48 8.62
N LEU A 67 -10.06 -5.39 8.39
CA LEU A 67 -9.42 -4.65 9.47
C LEU A 67 -10.41 -4.00 10.42
N GLU A 68 -11.50 -3.43 9.90
CA GLU A 68 -12.56 -2.86 10.73
C GLU A 68 -13.18 -3.93 11.65
N HIS A 69 -13.51 -5.10 11.10
CA HIS A 69 -14.02 -6.24 11.86
C HIS A 69 -13.03 -6.72 12.94
N GLU A 70 -11.75 -6.83 12.58
CA GLU A 70 -10.69 -7.24 13.49
C GLU A 70 -10.47 -6.23 14.62
N PHE A 71 -10.26 -4.95 14.29
CA PHE A 71 -9.93 -3.90 15.25
C PHE A 71 -11.09 -3.58 16.19
N ARG A 72 -12.34 -3.78 15.75
CA ARG A 72 -13.52 -3.67 16.61
C ARG A 72 -13.73 -4.90 17.50
N SER A 73 -12.87 -5.92 17.39
CA SER A 73 -12.98 -7.18 18.13
C SER A 73 -14.37 -7.80 17.96
N GLU A 74 -14.88 -7.81 16.73
CA GLU A 74 -16.19 -8.38 16.43
C GLU A 74 -16.20 -9.92 16.53
N PRO A 75 -17.38 -10.55 16.71
CA PRO A 75 -17.48 -12.00 16.79
C PRO A 75 -16.86 -12.71 15.57
N GLY A 76 -15.92 -13.63 15.82
CA GLY A 76 -15.19 -14.35 14.78
C GLY A 76 -13.86 -13.71 14.35
N SER A 77 -13.49 -12.58 14.97
CA SER A 77 -12.19 -11.95 14.73
C SER A 77 -11.05 -12.67 15.47
N PHE A 78 -9.84 -12.57 14.92
CA PHE A 78 -8.63 -13.08 15.56
C PHE A 78 -8.40 -12.41 16.91
N LEU A 79 -8.53 -11.08 16.99
CA LEU A 79 -8.24 -10.33 18.22
C LEU A 79 -9.19 -10.67 19.36
N LEU A 80 -10.47 -10.91 19.06
CA LEU A 80 -11.45 -11.30 20.07
C LEU A 80 -11.14 -12.70 20.62
N GLY A 81 -10.92 -13.68 19.74
CA GLY A 81 -10.61 -15.05 20.15
C GLY A 81 -9.29 -15.16 20.91
N LEU A 82 -8.29 -14.37 20.50
CA LEU A 82 -7.00 -14.34 21.18
C LEU A 82 -7.12 -13.75 22.60
N ARG A 83 -7.79 -12.60 22.74
CA ARG A 83 -7.91 -11.91 24.03
C ARG A 83 -8.90 -12.58 24.98
N GLY A 84 -10.03 -13.05 24.46
CA GLY A 84 -11.12 -13.59 25.25
C GLY A 84 -10.91 -15.06 25.62
N ASP A 85 -10.52 -15.87 24.64
CA ASP A 85 -10.53 -17.33 24.76
C ASP A 85 -9.11 -17.94 24.75
N LEU A 86 -8.07 -17.13 24.61
CA LEU A 86 -6.67 -17.56 24.45
C LEU A 86 -6.48 -18.52 23.26
N VAL A 87 -7.30 -18.35 22.22
CA VAL A 87 -7.26 -19.18 21.02
C VAL A 87 -6.44 -18.47 19.95
N TRP A 88 -5.37 -19.14 19.49
CA TRP A 88 -4.63 -18.73 18.30
C TRP A 88 -5.21 -19.43 17.06
N ASP A 89 -6.14 -18.77 16.37
CA ASP A 89 -6.66 -19.24 15.07
C ASP A 89 -5.72 -18.79 13.94
N ARG A 90 -5.08 -19.76 13.28
CA ARG A 90 -4.12 -19.52 12.19
C ARG A 90 -4.78 -18.92 10.95
N ASP A 91 -6.00 -19.35 10.63
CA ASP A 91 -6.72 -18.84 9.46
C ASP A 91 -7.16 -17.40 9.72
N ALA A 92 -7.62 -17.10 10.94
CA ALA A 92 -7.95 -15.73 11.32
C ALA A 92 -6.71 -14.82 11.32
N PHE A 93 -5.59 -15.29 11.86
CA PHE A 93 -4.31 -14.58 11.77
C PHE A 93 -3.92 -14.29 10.32
N SER A 94 -3.97 -15.30 9.43
CA SER A 94 -3.62 -15.15 8.02
C SER A 94 -4.51 -14.12 7.31
N ARG A 95 -5.81 -14.06 7.64
CA ARG A 95 -6.72 -13.03 7.10
C ARG A 95 -6.36 -11.62 7.57
N LEU A 96 -6.08 -11.46 8.86
CA LEU A 96 -5.64 -10.19 9.45
C LEU A 96 -4.33 -9.71 8.80
N GLU A 97 -3.32 -10.58 8.75
CA GLU A 97 -2.00 -10.28 8.19
C GLU A 97 -2.08 -9.85 6.71
N LYS A 98 -2.84 -10.58 5.89
CA LYS A 98 -3.06 -10.25 4.48
C LYS A 98 -3.78 -8.91 4.31
N ALA A 99 -4.76 -8.62 5.16
CA ALA A 99 -5.48 -7.35 5.13
C ALA A 99 -4.55 -6.19 5.51
N MET A 100 -3.76 -6.35 6.57
CA MET A 100 -2.76 -5.35 6.99
C MET A 100 -1.75 -5.09 5.87
N ARG A 101 -1.20 -6.13 5.25
CA ARG A 101 -0.26 -5.96 4.12
C ARG A 101 -0.88 -5.21 2.95
N THR A 102 -2.10 -5.58 2.55
CA THR A 102 -2.82 -4.92 1.44
C THR A 102 -3.00 -3.42 1.71
N VAL A 103 -3.29 -3.05 2.95
CA VAL A 103 -3.44 -1.65 3.37
C VAL A 103 -2.08 -0.94 3.38
N CYS A 104 -1.00 -1.58 3.84
CA CYS A 104 0.33 -0.98 3.79
C CYS A 104 0.78 -0.67 2.35
N GLU A 105 0.56 -1.59 1.41
CA GLU A 105 0.85 -1.36 -0.03
C GLU A 105 0.08 -0.16 -0.59
N ARG A 106 -1.15 0.05 -0.13
CA ARG A 106 -2.01 1.12 -0.63
C ARG A 106 -1.71 2.49 -0.02
N TRP A 107 -1.31 2.53 1.25
CA TRP A 107 -0.96 3.77 1.98
C TRP A 107 0.55 4.04 1.97
N GLN A 108 1.32 3.25 1.24
CA GLN A 108 2.71 3.57 0.93
C GLN A 108 2.78 4.99 0.34
N GLU A 109 3.66 5.82 0.90
CA GLU A 109 3.83 7.24 0.55
C GLU A 109 2.64 8.18 0.89
N ALA A 110 1.64 7.72 1.64
CA ALA A 110 0.58 8.60 2.11
C ALA A 110 1.11 9.60 3.18
N GLU A 111 0.79 10.88 3.02
CA GLU A 111 1.18 11.92 3.99
C GLU A 111 0.30 11.90 5.26
N GLU A 112 -0.94 11.41 5.13
CA GLU A 112 -1.91 11.34 6.23
C GLU A 112 -2.43 9.91 6.40
N LEU A 113 -2.40 9.44 7.64
CA LEU A 113 -2.93 8.14 8.03
C LEU A 113 -4.30 8.30 8.70
N PRO A 114 -5.33 7.54 8.27
CA PRO A 114 -6.59 7.51 8.99
C PRO A 114 -6.39 7.07 10.44
N ARG A 115 -6.86 7.89 11.40
CA ARG A 115 -6.64 7.65 12.83
C ARG A 115 -7.03 6.24 13.27
N TRP A 116 -8.19 5.76 12.84
CA TRP A 116 -8.69 4.43 13.24
C TRP A 116 -7.79 3.28 12.74
N LEU A 117 -7.14 3.44 11.58
CA LEU A 117 -6.14 2.48 11.11
C LEU A 117 -4.88 2.57 11.96
N ALA A 118 -4.35 3.78 12.17
CA ALA A 118 -3.16 4.00 12.99
C ALA A 118 -3.33 3.39 14.40
N GLU A 119 -4.45 3.65 15.07
CA GLU A 119 -4.77 3.05 16.37
C GLU A 119 -4.82 1.51 16.29
N GLY A 120 -5.51 0.96 15.29
CA GLY A 120 -5.62 -0.50 15.10
C GLY A 120 -4.26 -1.19 14.89
N TYR A 121 -3.41 -0.66 14.02
CA TYR A 121 -2.06 -1.19 13.80
C TYR A 121 -1.21 -1.11 15.07
N TYR A 122 -1.28 0.01 15.78
CA TYR A 122 -0.59 0.18 17.06
C TYR A 122 -1.02 -0.90 18.06
N HIS A 123 -2.33 -1.06 18.27
CA HIS A 123 -2.87 -2.05 19.20
C HIS A 123 -2.49 -3.49 18.83
N VAL A 124 -2.55 -3.85 17.55
CA VAL A 124 -2.13 -5.19 17.10
C VAL A 124 -0.65 -5.43 17.43
N ALA A 125 0.22 -4.46 17.16
CA ALA A 125 1.66 -4.60 17.39
C ALA A 125 2.04 -4.57 18.88
N THR A 126 1.27 -3.90 19.74
CA THR A 126 1.57 -3.82 21.19
C THR A 126 0.87 -4.89 22.02
N ASP A 127 -0.38 -5.21 21.69
CA ASP A 127 -1.23 -5.99 22.56
C ASP A 127 -1.09 -7.49 22.30
N VAL A 128 -0.96 -7.92 21.04
CA VAL A 128 -0.76 -9.35 20.71
C VAL A 128 0.49 -9.95 21.37
N PRO A 129 1.66 -9.29 21.35
CA PRO A 129 2.82 -9.79 22.08
C PRO A 129 2.56 -9.84 23.59
N SER A 130 1.90 -8.82 24.14
CA SER A 130 1.57 -8.75 25.57
C SER A 130 0.65 -9.89 26.01
N TRP A 131 -0.42 -10.18 25.24
CA TRP A 131 -1.38 -11.24 25.54
C TRP A 131 -0.76 -12.64 25.43
N THR A 132 0.25 -12.82 24.58
CA THR A 132 0.88 -14.13 24.37
C THR A 132 2.14 -14.36 25.19
N ALA A 133 2.74 -13.32 25.80
CA ALA A 133 4.02 -13.41 26.51
C ALA A 133 4.01 -14.29 27.77
N HIS A 134 2.83 -14.60 28.33
CA HIS A 134 2.76 -15.34 29.58
C HIS A 134 2.98 -16.87 29.37
N PRO A 135 3.59 -17.57 30.35
CA PRO A 135 3.95 -18.98 30.21
C PRO A 135 2.74 -19.92 30.07
N ASN A 136 1.56 -19.49 30.51
CA ASN A 136 0.32 -20.28 30.45
C ASN A 136 -0.41 -20.17 29.11
N PHE A 137 0.16 -19.50 28.10
CA PHE A 137 -0.49 -19.33 26.80
C PHE A 137 -0.46 -20.66 26.04
N PRO A 138 -1.61 -21.19 25.53
CA PRO A 138 -1.62 -22.44 24.78
C PRO A 138 -0.79 -22.33 23.49
N ARG A 139 0.23 -23.18 23.35
CA ARG A 139 1.12 -23.22 22.18
C ARG A 139 1.17 -24.61 21.56
N PRO A 140 0.17 -24.99 20.74
CA PRO A 140 0.21 -26.23 19.98
C PRO A 140 1.30 -26.25 18.89
N GLU A 141 1.66 -25.08 18.35
CA GLU A 141 2.69 -24.94 17.32
C GLU A 141 4.09 -24.69 17.92
N PRO A 142 5.18 -24.88 17.15
CA PRO A 142 6.53 -24.55 17.61
C PRO A 142 6.67 -23.09 18.05
N ALA A 143 7.56 -22.81 19.01
CA ALA A 143 7.77 -21.45 19.52
C ALA A 143 8.13 -20.44 18.41
N ASP A 144 8.96 -20.86 17.45
CA ASP A 144 9.42 -20.04 16.34
C ASP A 144 8.27 -19.54 15.45
N TYR A 145 7.17 -20.30 15.34
CA TYR A 145 5.99 -19.88 14.60
C TYR A 145 5.37 -18.62 15.20
N TYR A 146 5.13 -18.61 16.52
CA TYR A 146 4.55 -17.46 17.20
C TYR A 146 5.48 -16.24 17.15
N THR A 147 6.79 -16.47 17.31
CA THR A 147 7.79 -15.41 17.18
C THR A 147 7.73 -14.78 15.79
N ALA A 148 7.73 -15.59 14.72
CA ALA A 148 7.63 -15.10 13.36
C ALA A 148 6.32 -14.35 13.08
N CYS A 149 5.20 -14.81 13.62
CA CYS A 149 3.91 -14.11 13.52
C CYS A 149 3.93 -12.75 14.23
N ILE A 150 4.51 -12.67 15.43
CA ILE A 150 4.60 -11.43 16.21
C ILE A 150 5.53 -10.42 15.54
N GLU A 151 6.69 -10.88 15.04
CA GLU A 151 7.61 -10.06 14.26
C GLU A 151 6.92 -9.52 13.00
N ARG A 152 6.15 -10.36 12.29
CA ARG A 152 5.37 -9.95 11.13
C ARG A 152 4.39 -8.82 11.43
N LEU A 153 3.64 -8.90 12.53
CA LEU A 153 2.71 -7.83 12.93
C LEU A 153 3.44 -6.52 13.23
N THR A 154 4.60 -6.63 13.87
CA THR A 154 5.45 -5.48 14.21
C THR A 154 6.00 -4.81 12.94
N ASP A 155 6.52 -5.61 12.00
CA ASP A 155 7.04 -5.11 10.72
C ASP A 155 5.95 -4.43 9.88
N LEU A 156 4.73 -4.99 9.87
CA LEU A 156 3.60 -4.40 9.16
C LEU A 156 3.16 -3.06 9.77
N ALA A 157 3.16 -2.95 11.10
CA ALA A 157 2.90 -1.68 11.77
C ALA A 157 3.99 -0.64 11.49
N ASP A 158 5.27 -1.04 11.59
CA ASP A 158 6.38 -0.15 11.26
C ASP A 158 6.30 0.35 9.82
N TRP A 159 6.00 -0.54 8.86
CA TRP A 159 5.76 -0.15 7.47
C TRP A 159 4.59 0.84 7.36
N PHE A 160 3.45 0.57 7.99
CA PHE A 160 2.28 1.47 7.92
C PHE A 160 2.61 2.89 8.40
N PHE A 161 3.40 3.03 9.47
CA PHE A 161 3.76 4.33 10.02
C PHE A 161 4.90 5.03 9.26
N ARG A 162 5.88 4.28 8.76
CA ARG A 162 7.02 4.86 8.03
C ARG A 162 6.69 5.17 6.57
N GLY A 163 5.71 4.48 6.00
CA GLY A 163 5.38 4.55 4.59
C GLY A 163 6.37 3.79 3.68
N TRP A 164 7.28 3.00 4.24
CA TRP A 164 8.19 2.10 3.51
C TRP A 164 8.57 0.90 4.39
N HIS A 165 8.91 -0.24 3.76
CA HIS A 165 9.35 -1.45 4.45
C HIS A 165 10.84 -1.71 4.28
N ALA A 166 11.44 -2.45 5.23
CA ALA A 166 12.85 -2.81 5.19
C ALA A 166 13.16 -4.00 4.25
N TYR A 167 12.15 -4.68 3.70
CA TYR A 167 12.37 -5.83 2.83
C TYR A 167 12.98 -5.42 1.48
N MET A 168 13.98 -6.16 1.02
CA MET A 168 14.60 -5.97 -0.29
C MET A 168 13.76 -6.62 -1.38
N GLU A 169 13.52 -5.89 -2.47
CA GLU A 169 12.81 -6.41 -3.63
C GLU A 169 13.70 -7.32 -4.50
N PRO A 170 13.20 -8.47 -5.01
CA PRO A 170 11.85 -9.01 -4.78
C PRO A 170 11.75 -9.72 -3.42
N HIS A 171 10.84 -9.27 -2.56
CA HIS A 171 10.57 -9.97 -1.30
C HIS A 171 9.43 -10.98 -1.48
N THR A 172 9.64 -12.22 -1.02
CA THR A 172 8.58 -13.22 -0.95
C THR A 172 8.16 -13.41 0.50
N TRP A 173 6.91 -13.09 0.79
CA TRP A 173 6.32 -13.31 2.10
C TRP A 173 6.09 -14.81 2.32
N SER A 174 6.77 -15.40 3.30
CA SER A 174 6.50 -16.78 3.69
C SER A 174 5.08 -16.89 4.25
N ASP A 175 4.37 -17.94 3.83
CA ASP A 175 3.15 -18.39 4.49
C ASP A 175 3.53 -18.86 5.90
N LEU A 176 2.89 -18.26 6.92
CA LEU A 176 3.03 -18.61 8.33
C LEU A 176 1.84 -19.48 8.73
#